data_AF-A0A956R274-F1
#
_entry.id   AF-A0A956R274-F1
#
_cell.length_a   1.000
_cell.length_b   1.000
_cell.length_c   1.000
_cell.angle_alpha   90.00
_cell.angle_beta   90.00
_cell.angle_gamma   90.00
#
_symmetry.space_group_name_H-M   'P 1'
#
loop_
_entity.id
_entity.type
_entity.pdbx_description
1 polymer ?
#
loop_
_entity_poly.entity_id
_entity_poly.type
_entity_poly.pdbx_seq_one_letter_code
_entity_poly.pdbx_strand_id
1 'polypeptide(L)'
;MNTRNTLLCLALGSASLVALPSLAEASNYPPDYDTCGINEYAYTGPFELILDQVQPDHAKLTVAYRGYLRDWFPDEDINIYISLNGNDAFIGASPGSYDDAYVFLNSGPRACAWCAPGDPPNNPSVCDEITLPEGSSGMWTCQDPSALEEHLFYWAFNQWGGRNDWDIQLAAEANGYWDSNWGANYGAYFDYYGFCS
;
A
#
# COMPACT_ATOMS: atom_id res chain seq x y z
N MET A 1 -34.55 45.07 69.17
CA MET A 1 -33.14 45.31 68.82
C MET A 1 -32.58 44.03 68.23
N ASN A 2 -31.93 44.16 67.06
CA ASN A 2 -31.03 43.20 66.37
C ASN A 2 -31.61 41.86 65.87
N THR A 3 -31.29 41.32 64.69
CA THR A 3 -30.89 41.79 63.35
C THR A 3 -30.86 40.50 62.49
N ARG A 4 -31.43 40.56 61.27
CA ARG A 4 -31.07 39.87 59.99
C ARG A 4 -30.42 38.46 60.02
N ASN A 5 -30.90 37.56 59.15
CA ASN A 5 -30.11 37.20 57.96
C ASN A 5 -30.92 36.45 56.90
N THR A 6 -30.96 37.10 55.73
CA THR A 6 -31.46 36.63 54.43
C THR A 6 -30.41 35.69 53.82
N LEU A 7 -30.78 34.48 53.43
CA LEU A 7 -29.91 33.59 52.66
C LEU A 7 -30.30 33.66 51.17
N LEU A 8 -29.33 34.14 50.39
CA LEU A 8 -29.33 34.31 48.94
C LEU A 8 -29.19 32.92 48.29
N CYS A 9 -30.17 32.50 47.48
CA CYS A 9 -30.03 31.31 46.63
C CYS A 9 -29.33 31.72 45.32
N LEU A 10 -28.09 31.29 45.14
CA LEU A 10 -27.36 31.39 43.87
C LEU A 10 -27.84 30.26 42.93
N ALA A 11 -28.58 30.63 41.89
CA ALA A 11 -28.88 29.73 40.78
C ALA A 11 -27.65 29.61 39.86
N LEU A 12 -26.97 28.47 39.88
CA LEU A 12 -26.00 28.08 38.87
C LEU A 12 -26.75 27.70 37.58
N GLY A 13 -26.71 28.59 36.58
CA GLY A 13 -27.16 28.28 35.23
C GLY A 13 -26.13 27.40 34.52
N SER A 14 -26.42 26.10 34.42
CA SER A 14 -25.65 25.15 33.61
C SER A 14 -25.90 25.42 32.13
N ALA A 15 -25.01 26.17 31.48
CA ALA A 15 -25.00 26.32 30.03
C ALA A 15 -24.65 24.96 29.41
N SER A 16 -25.65 24.26 28.90
CA SER A 16 -25.47 23.05 28.11
C SER A 16 -24.93 23.46 26.74
N LEU A 17 -23.62 23.36 26.55
CA LEU A 17 -22.99 23.40 25.24
C LEU A 17 -23.52 22.20 24.45
N VAL A 18 -24.53 22.45 23.61
CA VAL A 18 -24.94 21.51 22.58
C VAL A 18 -23.80 21.47 21.58
N ALA A 19 -22.88 20.52 21.80
CA ALA A 19 -21.95 20.11 20.76
C ALA A 19 -22.79 19.54 19.63
N LEU A 20 -23.03 20.36 18.61
CA LEU A 20 -23.45 19.85 17.31
C LEU A 20 -22.35 18.86 16.91
N PRO A 21 -22.66 17.58 16.67
CA PRO A 21 -21.71 16.75 15.98
C PRO A 21 -21.47 17.43 14.64
N SER A 22 -20.28 18.00 14.43
CA SER A 22 -19.78 18.13 13.08
C SER A 22 -19.90 16.71 12.53
N LEU A 23 -20.77 16.52 11.55
CA LEU A 23 -20.64 15.42 10.61
C LEU A 23 -19.29 15.69 9.95
N ALA A 24 -18.21 15.27 10.62
CA ALA A 24 -16.95 15.09 9.98
C ALA A 24 -17.27 14.04 8.92
N GLU A 25 -17.36 14.48 7.67
CA GLU A 25 -17.35 13.54 6.56
C GLU A 25 -16.05 12.77 6.71
N ALA A 26 -16.15 11.52 7.16
CA ALA A 26 -15.09 10.56 6.98
C ALA A 26 -14.84 10.55 5.46
N SER A 27 -13.70 11.08 5.04
CA SER A 27 -13.41 11.23 3.62
C SER A 27 -13.47 9.83 2.98
N ASN A 28 -14.38 9.65 2.04
CA ASN A 28 -14.65 8.35 1.41
C ASN A 28 -13.65 8.08 0.29
N TYR A 29 -12.35 8.07 0.62
CA TYR A 29 -11.30 7.70 -0.32
C TYR A 29 -11.29 6.19 -0.56
N PRO A 30 -10.90 5.74 -1.77
CA PRO A 30 -10.76 4.32 -2.02
C PRO A 30 -9.66 3.72 -1.11
N PRO A 31 -9.76 2.43 -0.74
CA PRO A 31 -8.74 1.75 0.04
C PRO A 31 -7.35 1.69 -0.59
N ASP A 32 -7.19 1.99 -1.88
CA ASP A 32 -5.88 2.07 -2.55
C ASP A 32 -5.39 3.51 -2.74
N TYR A 33 -6.09 4.48 -2.15
CA TYR A 33 -5.73 5.90 -2.21
C TYR A 33 -4.42 6.15 -1.48
N ASP A 34 -3.51 6.85 -2.15
CA ASP A 34 -2.24 7.25 -1.57
C ASP A 34 -2.42 8.41 -0.58
N THR A 35 -2.22 8.09 0.70
CA THR A 35 -2.29 9.06 1.82
C THR A 35 -0.91 9.42 2.37
N CYS A 36 0.11 8.63 2.04
CA CYS A 36 1.47 8.77 2.53
C CYS A 36 2.35 9.57 1.57
N GLY A 37 2.35 9.19 0.28
CA GLY A 37 3.15 9.78 -0.79
C GLY A 37 4.66 9.68 -0.58
N ILE A 38 5.15 8.77 0.27
CA ILE A 38 6.58 8.63 0.56
C ILE A 38 7.19 7.65 -0.44
N ASN A 39 8.13 8.15 -1.22
CA ASN A 39 8.91 7.36 -2.15
C ASN A 39 10.35 7.21 -1.66
N GLU A 40 10.80 5.97 -1.51
CA GLU A 40 12.16 5.61 -1.16
C GLU A 40 12.83 4.86 -2.31
N TYR A 41 14.15 5.05 -2.45
CA TYR A 41 14.92 4.50 -3.56
C TYR A 41 16.13 3.76 -3.02
N ALA A 42 16.38 2.56 -3.56
CA ALA A 42 17.59 1.81 -3.31
C ALA A 42 18.19 1.34 -4.64
N TYR A 43 19.52 1.27 -4.69
CA TYR A 43 20.25 0.84 -5.88
C TYR A 43 21.24 -0.25 -5.49
N THR A 44 21.25 -1.34 -6.24
CA THR A 44 22.17 -2.45 -5.98
C THR A 44 22.50 -3.19 -7.26
N GLY A 45 23.79 -3.19 -7.63
CA GLY A 45 24.23 -3.71 -8.92
C GLY A 45 23.45 -3.09 -10.08
N PRO A 46 22.82 -3.90 -10.96
CA PRO A 46 22.00 -3.42 -12.08
C PRO A 46 20.55 -3.09 -11.70
N PHE A 47 20.19 -3.16 -10.42
CA PHE A 47 18.82 -2.96 -9.94
C PHE A 47 18.61 -1.55 -9.35
N GLU A 48 17.44 -1.01 -9.66
CA GLU A 48 16.82 0.15 -9.00
C GLU A 48 15.53 -0.34 -8.34
N LEU A 49 15.37 -0.06 -7.05
CA LEU A 49 14.17 -0.39 -6.29
C LEU A 49 13.48 0.92 -5.90
N ILE A 50 12.18 0.98 -6.13
CA ILE A 50 11.33 2.11 -5.75
C ILE A 50 10.26 1.57 -4.82
N LEU A 51 10.29 2.04 -3.58
CA LEU A 51 9.29 1.75 -2.57
C LEU A 51 8.37 2.96 -2.44
N ASP A 52 7.11 2.78 -2.83
CA ASP A 52 6.05 3.77 -2.67
C ASP A 52 5.17 3.34 -1.48
N GLN A 53 5.32 4.01 -0.34
CA GLN A 53 4.44 3.82 0.80
C GLN A 53 3.12 4.53 0.52
N VAL A 54 2.01 3.79 0.50
CA VAL A 54 0.67 4.28 0.11
C VAL A 54 -0.18 4.59 1.35
N GLN A 55 -0.19 3.67 2.30
CA GLN A 55 -0.82 3.76 3.63
C GLN A 55 0.10 3.07 4.65
N PRO A 56 -0.10 3.20 5.98
CA PRO A 56 0.78 2.57 6.97
C PRO A 56 1.08 1.08 6.72
N ASP A 57 0.05 0.31 6.33
CA ASP A 57 0.08 -1.14 6.11
C ASP A 57 0.09 -1.53 4.62
N HIS A 58 0.34 -0.58 3.73
CA HIS A 58 0.26 -0.77 2.29
C HIS A 58 1.38 -0.04 1.57
N ALA A 59 2.14 -0.79 0.78
CA ALA A 59 3.18 -0.25 -0.07
C ALA A 59 3.19 -0.93 -1.44
N LYS A 60 3.79 -0.24 -2.41
CA LYS A 60 4.11 -0.78 -3.73
C LYS A 60 5.62 -0.84 -3.87
N LEU A 61 6.10 -1.94 -4.43
CA LEU A 61 7.52 -2.14 -4.73
C LEU A 61 7.68 -2.28 -6.23
N THR A 62 8.47 -1.39 -6.83
CA THR A 62 8.96 -1.55 -8.20
C THR A 62 10.41 -2.00 -8.15
N VAL A 63 10.73 -3.08 -8.84
CA VAL A 63 12.10 -3.54 -9.06
C VAL A 63 12.40 -3.41 -10.54
N ALA A 64 13.27 -2.47 -10.90
CA ALA A 64 13.73 -2.24 -12.26
C ALA A 64 15.14 -2.80 -12.44
N TYR A 65 15.36 -3.48 -13.56
CA TYR A 65 16.62 -4.13 -13.92
C TYR A 65 17.15 -3.54 -15.23
N ARG A 66 18.41 -3.10 -15.21
CA ARG A 66 19.13 -2.54 -16.38
C ARG A 66 20.48 -3.24 -16.62
N GLY A 67 20.56 -4.53 -16.28
CA GLY A 67 21.79 -5.30 -16.40
C GLY A 67 22.02 -5.88 -17.79
N TYR A 68 23.14 -6.59 -17.92
CA TYR A 68 23.68 -7.01 -19.22
C TYR A 68 22.82 -8.08 -19.92
N LEU A 69 21.93 -8.79 -19.21
CA LEU A 69 21.07 -9.81 -19.83
C LEU A 69 20.13 -9.19 -20.87
N ARG A 70 19.77 -7.91 -20.71
CA ARG A 70 18.93 -7.15 -21.66
C ARG A 70 19.60 -6.91 -23.01
N ASP A 71 20.93 -6.97 -23.07
CA ASP A 71 21.66 -6.86 -24.34
C ASP A 71 21.50 -8.13 -25.20
N TRP A 72 21.11 -9.26 -24.58
CA TRP A 72 21.08 -10.58 -25.22
C TRP A 72 19.68 -11.19 -25.29
N PHE A 73 18.77 -10.76 -24.41
CA PHE A 73 17.42 -11.32 -24.28
C PHE A 73 16.38 -10.19 -24.22
N PRO A 74 15.18 -10.39 -24.81
CA PRO A 74 14.07 -9.46 -24.66
C PRO A 74 13.59 -9.42 -23.21
N ASP A 75 12.99 -8.29 -22.79
CA ASP A 75 12.57 -8.08 -21.39
C ASP A 75 11.57 -9.15 -20.90
N GLU A 76 10.76 -9.70 -21.79
CA GLU A 76 9.79 -10.77 -21.50
C GLU A 76 10.42 -12.15 -21.22
N ASP A 77 11.68 -12.35 -21.60
CA ASP A 77 12.46 -13.56 -21.28
C ASP A 77 13.22 -13.42 -19.94
N ILE A 78 13.21 -12.23 -19.33
CA ILE A 78 13.92 -11.96 -18.08
C ILE A 78 12.99 -12.27 -16.90
N ASN A 79 13.49 -13.07 -15.97
CA ASN A 79 12.88 -13.29 -14.68
C ASN A 79 13.72 -12.60 -13.60
N ILE A 80 13.04 -11.99 -12.63
CA ILE A 80 13.67 -11.39 -11.46
C ILE A 80 13.38 -12.29 -10.26
N TYR A 81 14.45 -12.80 -9.66
CA TYR A 81 14.40 -13.37 -8.31
C TYR A 81 14.31 -12.24 -7.30
N ILE A 82 13.32 -12.29 -6.42
CA ILE A 82 13.13 -11.33 -5.34
C ILE A 82 12.91 -12.11 -4.05
N SER A 83 13.75 -11.86 -3.05
CA SER A 83 13.49 -12.25 -1.67
C SER A 83 13.26 -11.00 -0.84
N LEU A 84 12.12 -10.93 -0.16
CA LEU A 84 11.76 -9.85 0.78
C LEU A 84 11.56 -10.46 2.16
N ASN A 85 12.38 -10.05 3.12
CA ASN A 85 12.33 -10.52 4.52
C ASN A 85 12.30 -12.06 4.64
N GLY A 86 12.98 -12.74 3.71
CA GLY A 86 13.11 -14.20 3.67
C GLY A 86 12.01 -14.96 2.93
N ASN A 87 10.98 -14.29 2.40
CA ASN A 87 10.05 -14.91 1.44
C ASN A 87 10.49 -14.57 0.01
N ASP A 88 10.51 -15.56 -0.87
CA ASP A 88 11.05 -15.39 -2.21
C ASP A 88 10.10 -15.84 -3.33
N ALA A 89 10.23 -15.18 -4.47
CA ALA A 89 9.59 -15.58 -5.70
C ALA A 89 10.46 -15.26 -6.90
N PHE A 90 10.15 -15.95 -7.99
CA PHE A 90 10.76 -15.75 -9.28
C PHE A 90 9.69 -15.26 -10.25
N ILE A 91 9.87 -14.06 -10.76
CA ILE A 91 8.78 -13.29 -11.38
C ILE A 91 9.23 -12.84 -12.76
N GLY A 92 8.45 -13.16 -13.78
CA GLY A 92 8.68 -12.65 -15.14
C GLY A 92 8.59 -11.13 -15.16
N ALA A 93 9.58 -10.49 -15.76
CA ALA A 93 9.61 -9.05 -15.90
C ALA A 93 8.66 -8.58 -17.02
N SER A 94 8.22 -7.34 -16.90
CA SER A 94 7.53 -6.61 -17.95
C SER A 94 8.49 -5.62 -18.61
N PRO A 95 8.31 -5.31 -19.90
CA PRO A 95 9.06 -4.25 -20.56
C PRO A 95 8.67 -2.90 -19.97
N GLY A 96 9.64 -2.16 -19.46
CA GLY A 96 9.47 -0.86 -18.85
C GLY A 96 9.48 0.28 -19.86
N SER A 97 9.08 1.47 -19.38
CA SER A 97 9.00 2.67 -20.22
C SER A 97 10.35 3.37 -20.40
N TYR A 98 11.36 3.00 -19.62
CA TYR A 98 12.64 3.70 -19.52
C TYR A 98 13.83 2.79 -19.82
N ASP A 99 13.65 1.88 -20.79
CA ASP A 99 14.66 0.88 -21.16
C ASP A 99 15.12 0.08 -19.94
N ASP A 100 14.14 -0.52 -19.27
CA ASP A 100 14.30 -1.39 -18.11
C ASP A 100 13.36 -2.60 -18.24
N ALA A 101 13.78 -3.74 -17.69
CA ALA A 101 12.86 -4.83 -17.39
C ALA A 101 12.42 -4.66 -15.94
N TYR A 102 11.12 -4.66 -15.64
CA TYR A 102 10.64 -4.37 -14.29
C TYR A 102 9.60 -5.36 -13.79
N VAL A 103 9.54 -5.46 -12.46
CA VAL A 103 8.49 -6.13 -11.72
C VAL A 103 7.82 -5.10 -10.81
N PHE A 104 6.49 -5.08 -10.81
CA PHE A 104 5.68 -4.24 -9.94
C PHE A 104 4.85 -5.11 -9.02
N LEU A 105 4.95 -4.85 -7.72
CA LEU A 105 4.29 -5.60 -6.66
C LEU A 105 3.50 -4.64 -5.78
N ASN A 106 2.32 -5.07 -5.36
CA ASN A 106 1.43 -4.30 -4.52
C ASN A 106 1.02 -5.13 -3.29
N SER A 107 1.29 -4.62 -2.08
CA SER A 107 1.00 -5.33 -0.83
C SER A 107 -0.45 -5.22 -0.35
N GLY A 108 -1.26 -4.37 -0.98
CA GLY A 108 -2.60 -4.04 -0.55
C GLY A 108 -3.62 -4.05 -1.69
N PRO A 109 -4.85 -3.57 -1.42
CA PRO A 109 -5.91 -3.54 -2.41
C PRO A 109 -5.52 -2.70 -3.63
N ARG A 110 -6.14 -3.02 -4.77
CA ARG A 110 -5.96 -2.28 -6.03
C ARG A 110 -7.23 -2.28 -6.87
N ALA A 111 -7.24 -1.40 -7.88
CA ALA A 111 -8.33 -1.31 -8.86
C ALA A 111 -9.69 -1.13 -8.15
N CYS A 112 -9.71 -0.27 -7.13
CA CYS A 112 -10.89 -0.02 -6.32
C CYS A 112 -11.97 0.74 -7.12
N ALA A 113 -13.22 0.31 -6.97
CA ALA A 113 -14.40 0.94 -7.56
C ALA A 113 -15.48 1.20 -6.51
N TRP A 114 -16.20 2.32 -6.66
CA TRP A 114 -17.32 2.65 -5.78
C TRP A 114 -18.60 2.03 -6.33
N CYS A 115 -19.16 1.08 -5.59
CA CYS A 115 -20.41 0.42 -5.93
C CYS A 115 -21.56 1.12 -5.20
N ALA A 116 -22.41 1.85 -5.95
CA ALA A 116 -23.51 2.63 -5.41
C ALA A 116 -24.89 2.04 -5.76
N PRO A 117 -25.93 2.25 -4.93
CA PRO A 117 -27.28 1.87 -5.28
C PRO A 117 -27.79 2.72 -6.46
N GLY A 118 -28.30 2.08 -7.51
CA GLY A 118 -29.08 2.76 -8.54
C GLY A 118 -28.32 3.35 -9.73
N ASP A 119 -27.05 3.01 -9.95
CA ASP A 119 -26.31 3.36 -11.18
C ASP A 119 -25.96 2.15 -12.09
N PRO A 120 -26.94 1.30 -12.47
CA PRO A 120 -26.67 0.05 -13.17
C PRO A 120 -26.04 0.16 -14.58
N PRO A 121 -26.25 1.20 -15.42
CA PRO A 121 -25.61 1.23 -16.75
C PRO A 121 -24.15 1.68 -16.72
N ASN A 122 -23.68 2.27 -15.61
CA ASN A 122 -22.30 2.74 -15.45
C ASN A 122 -21.54 2.02 -14.34
N ASN A 123 -22.15 1.00 -13.71
CA ASN A 123 -21.52 0.29 -12.62
C ASN A 123 -20.34 -0.54 -13.16
N PRO A 124 -19.14 -0.41 -12.58
CA PRO A 124 -18.02 -1.26 -12.93
C PRO A 124 -18.37 -2.74 -12.71
N SER A 125 -17.85 -3.64 -13.56
CA SER A 125 -18.16 -5.07 -13.48
C SER A 125 -17.77 -5.71 -12.13
N VAL A 126 -16.82 -5.11 -11.42
CA VAL A 126 -16.44 -5.51 -10.05
C VAL A 126 -17.59 -5.34 -9.04
N CYS A 127 -18.65 -4.62 -9.39
CA CYS A 127 -19.84 -4.38 -8.57
C CYS A 127 -21.04 -5.30 -8.88
N ASP A 128 -20.95 -6.17 -9.90
CA ASP A 128 -22.11 -6.92 -10.44
C ASP A 128 -22.74 -7.92 -9.45
N GLU A 129 -21.97 -8.41 -8.48
CA GLU A 129 -22.41 -9.41 -7.49
C GLU A 129 -22.51 -8.87 -6.05
N ILE A 130 -22.40 -7.54 -5.88
CA ILE A 130 -22.34 -6.96 -4.54
C ILE A 130 -23.73 -6.66 -4.00
N THR A 131 -24.01 -7.24 -2.83
CA THR A 131 -25.20 -6.91 -2.06
C THR A 131 -24.87 -5.77 -1.10
N LEU A 132 -25.34 -4.57 -1.41
CA LEU A 132 -25.19 -3.41 -0.53
C LEU A 132 -26.10 -3.53 0.70
N PRO A 133 -25.64 -3.15 1.90
CA PRO A 133 -26.49 -3.04 3.08
C PRO A 133 -27.67 -2.07 2.85
N GLU A 134 -28.82 -2.36 3.46
CA GLU A 134 -30.00 -1.50 3.35
C GLU A 134 -29.70 -0.08 3.89
N GLY A 135 -30.01 0.94 3.09
CA GLY A 135 -29.76 2.34 3.43
C GLY A 135 -28.31 2.82 3.20
N SER A 136 -27.42 1.98 2.66
CA SER A 136 -26.05 2.37 2.32
C SER A 136 -26.00 3.36 1.14
N SER A 137 -25.06 4.31 1.19
CA SER A 137 -24.70 5.18 0.05
C SER A 137 -23.80 4.50 -0.99
N GLY A 138 -23.27 3.32 -0.65
CA GLY A 138 -22.37 2.52 -1.48
C GLY A 138 -21.21 1.93 -0.68
N MET A 139 -20.33 1.19 -1.34
CA MET A 139 -19.09 0.71 -0.75
C MET A 139 -17.97 0.62 -1.79
N TRP A 140 -16.72 0.76 -1.33
CA TRP A 140 -15.56 0.45 -2.16
C TRP A 140 -15.38 -1.05 -2.30
N THR A 141 -15.09 -1.47 -3.53
CA THR A 141 -14.70 -2.86 -3.83
C THR A 141 -13.40 -2.82 -4.58
N CYS A 142 -12.44 -3.60 -4.09
CA CYS A 142 -11.09 -3.67 -4.63
C CYS A 142 -10.74 -5.11 -4.98
N GLN A 143 -9.73 -5.27 -5.82
CA GLN A 143 -9.06 -6.54 -5.98
C GLN A 143 -8.06 -6.71 -4.85
N ASP A 144 -8.05 -7.89 -4.24
CA ASP A 144 -7.05 -8.28 -3.24
C ASP A 144 -5.67 -8.49 -3.88
N PRO A 145 -4.59 -8.41 -3.08
CA PRO A 145 -3.27 -8.87 -3.52
C PRO A 145 -3.32 -10.29 -4.08
N SER A 146 -2.46 -10.58 -5.06
CA SER A 146 -2.33 -11.95 -5.55
C SER A 146 -1.67 -12.83 -4.50
N ALA A 147 -1.86 -14.15 -4.57
CA ALA A 147 -1.20 -15.10 -3.66
C ALA A 147 0.35 -14.95 -3.66
N LEU A 148 0.94 -14.51 -4.77
CA LEU A 148 2.36 -14.20 -4.86
C LEU A 148 2.73 -12.97 -4.02
N GLU A 149 1.95 -11.89 -4.11
CA GLU A 149 2.18 -10.67 -3.33
C GLU A 149 1.93 -10.92 -1.84
N GLU A 150 0.87 -11.65 -1.48
CA GLU A 150 0.61 -12.06 -0.10
C GLU A 150 1.78 -12.86 0.48
N HIS A 151 2.36 -13.77 -0.32
CA HIS A 151 3.53 -14.53 0.08
C HIS A 151 4.76 -13.64 0.30
N LEU A 152 5.10 -12.79 -0.67
CA LEU A 152 6.28 -11.93 -0.59
C LEU A 152 6.18 -10.93 0.58
N PHE A 153 5.02 -10.30 0.73
CA PHE A 153 4.81 -9.25 1.74
C PHE A 153 4.41 -9.81 3.11
N TYR A 154 4.37 -11.12 3.31
CA TYR A 154 3.92 -11.74 4.56
C TYR A 154 4.64 -11.20 5.81
N TRP A 155 5.94 -10.90 5.70
CA TRP A 155 6.75 -10.30 6.77
C TRP A 155 7.14 -8.83 6.54
N ALA A 156 6.52 -8.17 5.56
CA ALA A 156 6.82 -6.79 5.23
C ALA A 156 6.23 -5.79 6.24
N PHE A 157 5.17 -6.18 6.95
CA PHE A 157 4.49 -5.38 7.95
C PHE A 157 4.39 -6.13 9.27
N ASN A 158 4.36 -5.40 10.38
CA ASN A 158 4.11 -5.95 11.70
C ASN A 158 2.60 -6.06 11.98
N GLN A 159 2.26 -6.70 13.11
CA GLN A 159 0.87 -6.92 13.53
C GLN A 159 0.03 -5.65 13.75
N TRP A 160 0.67 -4.47 13.80
CA TRP A 160 0.03 -3.17 13.98
C TRP A 160 -0.06 -2.38 12.68
N GLY A 161 0.30 -2.99 11.54
CA GLY A 161 0.33 -2.33 10.24
C GLY A 161 1.51 -1.38 10.07
N GLY A 162 2.53 -1.41 10.94
CA GLY A 162 3.77 -0.68 10.69
C GLY A 162 4.68 -1.48 9.77
N ARG A 163 5.30 -0.82 8.79
CA ARG A 163 6.33 -1.45 7.95
C ARG A 163 7.46 -2.00 8.83
N ASN A 164 7.96 -3.20 8.54
CA ASN A 164 9.21 -3.69 9.09
C ASN A 164 10.39 -3.08 8.33
N ASP A 165 11.61 -3.30 8.80
CA ASP A 165 12.78 -3.14 7.93
C ASP A 165 12.66 -4.14 6.77
N TRP A 166 12.98 -3.70 5.57
CA TRP A 166 12.90 -4.53 4.36
C TRP A 166 14.29 -4.90 3.90
N ASP A 167 14.66 -6.15 4.15
CA ASP A 167 15.84 -6.81 3.59
C ASP A 167 15.46 -7.46 2.26
N ILE A 168 16.02 -6.93 1.17
CA ILE A 168 15.70 -7.39 -0.19
C ILE A 168 16.93 -8.01 -0.84
N GLN A 169 16.77 -9.21 -1.39
CA GLN A 169 17.77 -9.85 -2.23
C GLN A 169 17.25 -10.03 -3.65
N LEU A 170 18.11 -9.72 -4.64
CA LEU A 170 17.77 -9.69 -6.04
C LEU A 170 18.78 -10.45 -6.90
N ALA A 171 18.27 -11.10 -7.94
CA ALA A 171 19.06 -11.56 -9.09
C ALA A 171 18.17 -11.56 -10.33
N ALA A 172 18.77 -11.45 -11.50
CA ALA A 172 18.06 -11.60 -12.76
C ALA A 172 18.53 -12.86 -13.47
N GLU A 173 17.63 -13.47 -14.22
CA GLU A 173 17.89 -14.68 -14.97
C GLU A 173 17.17 -14.62 -16.30
N ALA A 174 17.84 -15.15 -17.33
CA ALA A 174 17.23 -15.37 -18.62
C ALA A 174 17.86 -16.63 -19.24
N ASN A 175 17.04 -17.62 -19.59
CA ASN A 175 17.45 -18.82 -20.32
C ASN A 175 18.67 -19.57 -19.72
N GLY A 176 18.76 -19.62 -18.39
CA GLY A 176 19.82 -20.26 -17.61
C GLY A 176 21.03 -19.36 -17.30
N TYR A 177 21.06 -18.13 -17.82
CA TYR A 177 22.10 -17.14 -17.52
C TYR A 177 21.68 -16.28 -16.35
N TRP A 178 22.59 -16.07 -15.39
CA TRP A 178 22.32 -15.34 -14.16
C TRP A 178 23.14 -14.05 -14.07
N ASP A 179 22.45 -12.94 -13.85
CA ASP A 179 23.05 -11.69 -13.40
C ASP A 179 22.91 -11.58 -11.89
N SER A 180 24.03 -11.88 -11.21
CA SER A 180 24.13 -11.96 -9.75
C SER A 180 25.47 -11.37 -9.30
N ASN A 181 25.55 -11.00 -8.04
CA ASN A 181 26.75 -10.47 -7.41
C ASN A 181 27.79 -11.58 -7.15
N TRP A 182 28.51 -11.98 -8.19
CA TRP A 182 29.64 -12.93 -8.10
C TRP A 182 29.24 -14.28 -7.50
N GLY A 183 28.04 -14.76 -7.84
CA GLY A 183 27.46 -16.01 -7.30
C GLY A 183 26.64 -15.82 -6.01
N ALA A 184 26.47 -14.59 -5.52
CA ALA A 184 25.51 -14.22 -4.50
C ALA A 184 24.44 -13.27 -5.07
N ASN A 185 23.32 -13.09 -4.37
CA ASN A 185 22.31 -12.11 -4.76
C ASN A 185 22.76 -10.67 -4.44
N TYR A 186 22.24 -9.70 -5.18
CA TYR A 186 22.37 -8.28 -4.85
C TYR A 186 21.49 -7.95 -3.65
N GLY A 187 22.02 -7.20 -2.68
CA GLY A 187 21.28 -6.80 -1.47
C GLY A 187 20.85 -5.34 -1.53
N ALA A 188 19.61 -5.06 -1.12
CA ALA A 188 19.09 -3.73 -0.87
C ALA A 188 18.37 -3.70 0.49
N TYR A 189 18.30 -2.52 1.09
CA TYR A 189 17.70 -2.32 2.41
C TYR A 189 16.86 -1.05 2.41
N PHE A 190 15.63 -1.14 2.92
CA PHE A 190 14.83 0.02 3.32
C PHE A 190 14.63 0.00 4.83
N ASP A 191 15.10 1.07 5.48
CA ASP A 191 14.93 1.23 6.92
C ASP A 191 13.47 1.56 7.24
N TYR A 192 12.99 1.23 8.43
CA TYR A 192 11.71 1.73 8.88
C TYR A 192 11.70 3.26 8.94
N TYR A 193 11.00 3.89 8.00
CA TYR A 193 10.61 5.30 8.11
C TYR A 193 9.27 5.34 8.87
N GLY A 194 9.21 6.15 9.93
CA GLY A 194 8.05 6.23 10.83
C GLY A 194 6.69 6.38 10.12
N PHE A 195 5.63 6.01 10.84
CA PHE A 195 4.25 5.99 10.35
C PHE A 195 3.86 7.19 9.47
N CYS A 196 3.16 6.90 8.38
CA CYS A 196 2.32 7.91 7.74
C CYS A 196 1.30 8.40 8.77
N SER A 197 1.26 9.72 8.99
CA SER A 197 0.42 10.37 10.01
C SER A 197 -0.88 10.91 9.43
#